data_AF-A0A3B0XXT2-F1
#
_entry.id   AF-A0A3B0XXT2-F1
#
_cell.length_a   1.000
_cell.length_b   1.000
_cell.length_c   1.000
_cell.angle_alpha   90.00
_cell.angle_beta   90.00
_cell.angle_gamma   90.00
#
_symmetry.space_group_name_H-M   'P 1'
#
loop_
_entity.id
_entity.type
_entity.pdbx_description
1 polymer ?
#
loop_
_entity_poly.entity_id
_entity_poly.type
_entity_poly.pdbx_seq_one_letter_code
_entity_poly.pdbx_strand_id
1 'polypeptide(L)'
;MRYAIVINLDYQTFYADDCRFVWSKIKQGMLDAGFIMDKRLFTIDTSEEDACELAREVIEGLDNRKLQGIDIFSYVLDFYGYDHSDSVNLLMPASDSFLVELC
;
A
#
# COMPACT_ATOMS: atom_id res chain seq x y z
N MET A 1 4.33 -9.78 -12.11
CA MET A 1 3.72 -10.21 -10.83
C MET A 1 3.35 -8.93 -10.13
N ARG A 2 2.09 -8.78 -9.71
CA ARG A 2 1.64 -7.53 -9.09
C ARG A 2 1.84 -7.70 -7.59
N TYR A 3 2.81 -7.02 -7.02
CA TYR A 3 3.05 -7.08 -5.59
C TYR A 3 2.31 -5.95 -4.89
N ALA A 4 1.64 -6.24 -3.78
CA ALA A 4 0.90 -5.26 -3.00
C ALA A 4 1.63 -4.96 -1.69
N ILE A 5 1.64 -3.68 -1.31
CA ILE A 5 2.15 -3.15 -0.06
C ILE A 5 0.98 -2.51 0.71
N VAL A 6 0.83 -2.92 1.96
CA VAL A 6 -0.15 -2.40 2.92
C VAL A 6 0.59 -1.55 3.94
N ILE A 7 0.10 -0.33 4.16
CA ILE A 7 0.57 0.55 5.23
C ILE A 7 -0.65 1.07 5.97
N ASN A 8 -0.77 0.77 7.26
CA ASN A 8 -1.78 1.32 8.15
C ASN A 8 -1.13 2.25 9.16
N LEU A 9 -1.79 3.37 9.48
CA LEU A 9 -1.34 4.28 10.53
C LEU A 9 -2.09 4.03 11.83
N ASP A 10 -1.46 4.34 12.96
CA ASP A 10 -2.06 4.26 14.28
C ASP A 10 -2.94 5.49 14.58
N TYR A 11 -4.18 5.45 14.11
CA TYR A 11 -5.19 6.47 14.41
C TYR A 11 -5.75 6.39 15.85
N GLN A 12 -5.36 5.39 16.65
CA GLN A 12 -5.80 5.27 18.04
C GLN A 12 -4.90 6.08 18.97
N THR A 13 -3.60 6.09 18.69
CA THR A 13 -2.60 6.77 19.51
C THR A 13 -2.41 8.23 19.11
N PHE A 14 -2.50 8.55 17.81
CA PHE A 14 -2.18 9.88 17.29
C PHE A 14 -3.41 10.67 16.83
N TYR A 15 -3.26 12.00 16.77
CA TYR A 15 -4.33 12.87 16.29
C TYR A 15 -4.60 12.64 14.79
N ALA A 16 -5.87 12.72 14.41
CA ALA A 16 -6.30 12.47 13.04
C ALA A 16 -5.68 13.42 12.02
N ASP A 17 -5.35 14.66 12.41
CA ASP A 17 -4.70 15.63 11.53
C ASP A 17 -3.24 15.26 11.25
N ASP A 18 -2.51 14.80 12.27
CA ASP A 18 -1.13 14.34 12.14
C ASP A 18 -1.07 13.07 11.29
N CYS A 19 -1.96 12.10 11.53
CA CYS A 19 -2.05 10.91 10.69
C CYS A 19 -2.40 11.24 9.25
N ARG A 20 -3.29 12.21 9.00
CA ARG A 20 -3.60 12.66 7.63
C ARG A 20 -2.39 13.29 6.96
N PHE A 21 -1.63 14.10 7.69
CA PHE A 21 -0.40 14.69 7.18
C PHE A 21 0.63 13.60 6.84
N VAL A 22 0.92 12.69 7.76
CA VAL A 22 1.85 11.56 7.56
C VAL A 22 1.40 10.70 6.38
N TRP A 23 0.13 10.33 6.32
CA TRP A 23 -0.43 9.55 5.21
C TRP A 23 -0.24 10.25 3.87
N SER A 24 -0.45 11.57 3.80
CA SER A 24 -0.25 12.32 2.55
C SER A 24 1.20 12.24 2.04
N LYS A 25 2.17 12.23 2.97
CA LYS A 25 3.60 12.14 2.65
C LYS A 25 4.00 10.73 2.21
N ILE A 26 3.54 9.71 2.93
CA ILE A 26 3.73 8.30 2.55
C ILE A 26 3.12 8.06 1.17
N LYS A 27 1.86 8.44 0.97
CA LYS A 27 1.18 8.27 -0.31
C LYS A 27 1.96 8.92 -1.44
N GLN A 28 2.39 10.17 -1.29
CA GLN A 28 3.18 10.83 -2.33
C GLN A 28 4.50 10.11 -2.60
N GLY A 29 5.24 9.72 -1.56
CA GLY A 29 6.50 8.99 -1.71
C GLY A 29 6.34 7.64 -2.42
N MET A 30 5.28 6.89 -2.10
CA MET A 30 4.98 5.63 -2.78
C MET A 30 4.64 5.86 -4.26
N LEU A 31 3.85 6.89 -4.58
CA LEU A 31 3.54 7.24 -5.97
C LEU A 31 4.80 7.67 -6.74
N ASP A 32 5.68 8.46 -6.13
CA ASP A 32 6.93 8.91 -6.73
C ASP A 32 7.90 7.73 -6.98
N ALA A 33 7.85 6.70 -6.13
CA ALA A 33 8.61 5.45 -6.30
C ALA A 33 8.01 4.49 -7.34
N GLY A 34 6.91 4.87 -8.01
CA GLY A 34 6.30 4.09 -9.08
C GLY A 34 5.20 3.13 -8.65
N PHE A 35 4.78 3.16 -7.38
CA PHE A 35 3.59 2.41 -6.96
C PHE A 35 2.32 3.08 -7.47
N ILE A 36 1.31 2.26 -7.75
CA ILE A 36 -0.05 2.69 -8.06
C ILE A 36 -0.92 2.45 -6.83
N MET A 37 -1.67 3.47 -6.41
CA MET A 37 -2.62 3.32 -5.31
C MET A 37 -3.93 2.69 -5.80
N ASP A 38 -4.23 1.48 -5.33
CA ASP A 38 -5.48 0.76 -5.57
C ASP A 38 -6.27 0.68 -4.25
N LYS A 39 -7.26 1.57 -4.12
CA LYS A 39 -8.03 1.78 -2.88
C LYS A 39 -7.13 2.12 -1.68
N ARG A 40 -6.77 1.11 -0.88
CA ARG A 40 -5.92 1.21 0.33
C ARG A 40 -4.58 0.49 0.19
N LEU A 41 -4.29 -0.01 -1.00
CA LEU A 41 -3.10 -0.79 -1.30
C LEU A 41 -2.19 0.02 -2.23
N PHE A 42 -0.89 -0.13 -2.08
CA PHE A 42 0.08 0.30 -3.08
C PHE A 42 0.49 -0.93 -3.88
N THR A 43 0.36 -0.89 -5.19
CA THR A 43 0.68 -2.02 -6.07
C THR A 43 1.75 -1.64 -7.08
N ILE A 44 2.63 -2.58 -7.41
CA ILE A 44 3.70 -2.38 -8.39
C ILE A 44 3.97 -3.69 -9.15
N ASP A 45 4.37 -3.57 -10.41
CA ASP A 45 4.73 -4.71 -11.26
C ASP A 45 6.25 -4.94 -11.22
N THR A 46 6.75 -5.48 -10.11
CA THR A 46 8.15 -5.88 -9.95
C THR A 46 8.27 -7.15 -9.08
N SER A 47 9.48 -7.61 -8.80
CA SER A 47 9.74 -8.71 -7.87
C SER A 47 9.34 -8.36 -6.44
N GLU A 48 9.08 -9.37 -5.61
CA GLU A 48 8.79 -9.15 -4.18
C GLU A 48 9.92 -8.40 -3.47
N GLU A 49 11.17 -8.78 -3.74
CA GLU A 49 12.36 -8.19 -3.12
C GLU A 49 12.47 -6.70 -3.46
N ASP A 50 12.39 -6.35 -4.75
CA ASP A 50 12.47 -4.97 -5.20
C ASP A 50 11.28 -4.14 -4.67
N ALA A 51 10.06 -4.70 -4.67
CA ALA A 51 8.89 -4.00 -4.15
C ALA A 51 9.02 -3.70 -2.65
N CYS A 52 9.51 -4.66 -1.87
CA CYS A 52 9.73 -4.48 -0.44
C CYS A 52 10.86 -3.49 -0.16
N GLU A 53 11.97 -3.56 -0.90
CA GLU A 53 13.09 -2.63 -0.77
C GLU A 53 12.65 -1.19 -1.09
N LEU A 54 12.02 -0.95 -2.24
CA LEU A 54 11.50 0.35 -2.64
C LEU A 54 10.53 0.94 -1.59
N ALA A 55 9.61 0.12 -1.08
CA ALA A 55 8.67 0.57 -0.07
C ALA A 55 9.38 0.97 1.24
N ARG A 56 10.40 0.22 1.68
CA ARG A 56 11.20 0.57 2.86
C ARG A 56 11.98 1.86 2.65
N GLU A 57 12.65 1.99 1.50
CA GLU A 57 13.40 3.21 1.15
C GLU A 57 12.50 4.46 1.17
N VAL A 58 11.25 4.35 0.72
CA VAL A 58 10.28 5.45 0.82
C VAL A 58 10.04 5.87 2.27
N ILE A 59 9.73 4.93 3.16
CA ILE A 59 9.44 5.22 4.57
C ILE A 59 10.69 5.75 5.28
N GLU A 60 11.84 5.10 5.11
CA GLU A 60 13.12 5.53 5.69
C GLU A 60 13.53 6.91 5.16
N GLY A 61 13.33 7.17 3.87
CA GLY A 61 13.61 8.47 3.27
C GLY A 61 12.71 9.58 3.82
N LEU A 62 11.45 9.28 4.14
CA LEU A 62 10.55 10.24 4.79
C LEU A 62 10.94 10.50 6.25
N ASP A 63 11.36 9.47 6.97
CA ASP A 63 11.78 9.56 8.37
C ASP A 63 13.10 10.35 8.54
N ASN A 64 14.09 10.07 7.69
CA ASN A 64 15.38 10.76 7.69
C ASN A 64 15.28 12.26 7.39
N ARG A 65 14.23 12.68 6.67
CA ARG A 65 13.95 14.10 6.40
C ARG A 65 13.39 14.84 7.62
N LYS A 66 13.15 14.14 8.75
CA LYS A 66 12.57 14.65 10.00
C LYS A 66 11.47 15.66 9.72
N LEU A 67 10.43 15.21 9.02
CA LEU A 67 9.25 16.02 8.69
C LEU A 67 8.73 16.71 9.96
N GLN A 68 9.12 17.95 10.21
CA GLN A 68 8.75 18.71 11.40
C GLN A 68 9.03 17.99 12.75
N GLY A 69 10.04 17.11 12.79
CA GLY A 69 10.36 16.32 14.00
C GLY A 69 9.45 15.11 14.24
N ILE A 70 8.65 14.72 13.25
CA ILE A 70 7.81 13.51 13.28
C ILE A 70 8.67 12.30 12.90
N ASP A 71 8.66 11.28 13.76
CA ASP A 71 9.15 9.94 13.47
C ASP A 71 8.05 9.18 12.73
N ILE A 72 8.25 8.92 11.44
CA ILE A 72 7.23 8.29 10.59
C ILE A 72 6.96 6.85 11.02
N PHE A 73 7.99 6.12 11.47
CA PHE A 73 7.84 4.74 11.92
C PHE A 73 6.93 4.64 13.14
N SER A 74 7.00 5.62 14.05
CA SER A 74 6.11 5.66 15.22
C SER A 74 4.62 5.73 14.87
N TYR A 75 4.26 6.27 13.70
CA TYR A 75 2.88 6.40 13.24
C TYR A 75 2.39 5.16 12.48
N VAL A 76 3.28 4.25 12.08
CA VAL A 76 2.93 3.08 11.27
C VAL A 76 2.54 1.93 12.20
N LEU A 77 1.29 1.47 12.07
CA LEU A 77 0.74 0.34 12.82
C LEU A 77 1.03 -1.00 12.13
N ASP A 78 0.75 -1.06 10.83
CA ASP A 78 1.02 -2.24 10.01
C ASP A 78 1.80 -1.84 8.77
N PHE A 79 2.82 -2.63 8.43
CA PHE A 79 3.57 -2.48 7.19
C PHE A 79 4.03 -3.84 6.67
N TYR A 80 3.40 -4.33 5.61
CA TYR A 80 3.69 -5.63 5.04
C TYR A 80 3.35 -5.70 3.55
N GLY A 81 3.92 -6.69 2.87
CA GLY A 81 3.68 -6.97 1.46
C GLY A 81 3.11 -8.36 1.22
N TYR A 82 2.49 -8.55 0.06
CA TYR A 82 2.02 -9.86 -0.39
C TYR A 82 1.86 -9.91 -1.92
N ASP A 83 1.90 -11.12 -2.49
CA ASP A 83 1.58 -11.33 -3.90
C ASP A 83 0.09 -11.04 -4.15
N HIS A 84 -0.20 -10.00 -4.92
CA HIS A 84 -1.56 -9.55 -5.21
C HIS A 84 -2.21 -10.34 -6.36
N SER A 85 -1.46 -11.23 -7.02
CA SER A 85 -1.91 -11.95 -8.23
C SER A 85 -3.10 -12.89 -7.97
N ASP A 86 -3.28 -13.35 -6.73
CA ASP A 86 -4.35 -14.28 -6.33
C ASP A 86 -5.61 -13.59 -5.75
N SER A 87 -5.72 -12.27 -5.93
CA SER A 87 -6.83 -11.48 -5.38
C SER A 87 -8.14 -11.67 -6.16
N VAL A 88 -9.18 -12.21 -5.53
CA VAL A 88 -10.53 -12.29 -6.12
C VAL A 88 -11.41 -11.14 -5.62
N ASN A 89 -11.99 -10.38 -6.54
CA ASN A 89 -12.94 -9.32 -6.19
C ASN A 89 -14.33 -9.91 -5.93
N LEU A 90 -14.71 -10.06 -4.66
CA LEU A 90 -16.00 -10.61 -4.24
C LEU A 90 -17.21 -9.70 -4.54
N LEU A 91 -17.00 -8.46 -4.99
CA LEU A 91 -18.08 -7.61 -5.50
C LEU A 91 -18.47 -7.97 -6.93
N MET A 92 -17.63 -8.76 -7.62
CA MET A 92 -17.99 -9.37 -8.89
C MET A 92 -18.70 -10.68 -8.62
N PRO A 93 -19.77 -11.02 -9.36
CA PRO A 93 -20.33 -12.36 -9.33
C PRO A 93 -19.21 -13.37 -9.61
N ALA A 94 -19.26 -14.52 -8.92
CA ALA A 94 -18.32 -15.60 -9.15
C ALA A 94 -18.31 -15.94 -10.65
N SER A 95 -17.12 -15.97 -11.24
CA SER A 95 -16.93 -16.32 -12.65
C SER A 95 -17.12 -17.82 -12.88
N ASP A 96 -18.20 -18.41 -12.37
CA ASP A 96 -18.57 -19.78 -12.69
C ASP A 96 -19.28 -19.77 -14.04
N SER A 97 -18.50 -20.10 -15.08
CA SER A 97 -18.91 -20.68 -16.35
C SER A 97 -20.32 -20.30 -16.83
N PHE A 98 -20.41 -19.31 -17.73
CA PHE A 98 -21.53 -19.27 -18.68
C PHE A 98 -21.37 -20.48 -19.62
N LEU A 99 -21.92 -21.64 -19.23
CA LEU A 99 -22.22 -22.70 -20.20
C LEU A 99 -23.35 -22.16 -21.08
N VAL A 100 -22.97 -21.61 -22.23
CA VAL A 100 -23.91 -21.35 -23.32
C VAL A 100 -24.27 -22.71 -23.90
N GLU A 101 -25.36 -23.31 -23.44
CA GLU A 101 -26.01 -24.39 -24.20
C GLU A 101 -26.52 -23.79 -25.51
N LEU A 102 -25.82 -24.10 -26.61
CA LEU A 102 -26.29 -23.85 -27.96
C LEU A 102 -27.41 -24.86 -28.26
N CYS A 103 -28.65 -24.37 -28.27
CA CYS A 103 -29.80 -25.04 -28.90
C CYS A 103 -29.76 -24.88 -30.42
#